data_AF-A0A7Y9JEZ7-F1
#
_entry.id   AF-A0A7Y9JEZ7-F1
#
_cell.length_a   1.000
_cell.length_b   1.000
_cell.length_c   1.000
_cell.angle_alpha   90.00
_cell.angle_beta   90.00
_cell.angle_gamma   90.00
#
_symmetry.space_group_name_H-M   'P 1'
#
loop_
_entity.id
_entity.type
_entity.pdbx_description
1 polymer ?
#
loop_
_entity_poly.entity_id
_entity_poly.type
_entity_poly.pdbx_seq_one_letter_code
_entity_poly.pdbx_strand_id
1 'polypeptide(L)' 'MAEADHMNEVDVDPGVHRATETDEEQVLRGLYGEPDAAGIFRGEDGTGREGSV' A
#
# COMPACT_ATOMS: atom_id res chain seq x y z
N MET A 1 -1.87 30.52 7.37
CA MET A 1 -2.47 29.22 7.75
C MET A 1 -3.75 29.10 6.96
N ALA A 2 -3.72 28.39 5.83
CA ALA A 2 -4.89 28.26 4.94
C ALA A 2 -5.30 26.80 4.73
N GLU A 3 -4.36 25.85 4.85
CA GLU A 3 -4.62 24.42 4.59
C GLU A 3 -5.46 23.74 5.68
N ALA A 4 -5.50 24.27 6.92
CA ALA A 4 -6.22 23.65 8.03
C ALA A 4 -7.75 23.83 7.98
N ASP A 5 -8.25 24.90 7.35
CA ASP A 5 -9.70 25.17 7.22
C ASP A 5 -10.40 24.15 6.30
N HIS A 6 -9.66 23.58 5.35
CA HIS A 6 -10.18 22.65 4.34
C HIS A 6 -10.16 21.19 4.78
N MET A 7 -9.61 20.86 5.96
CA MET A 7 -9.54 19.47 6.44
C MET A 7 -10.92 18.83 6.67
N ASN A 8 -11.99 19.63 6.82
CA ASN A 8 -13.37 19.14 6.96
C ASN A 8 -14.01 18.68 5.64
N GLU A 9 -13.39 18.99 4.49
CA GLU A 9 -13.92 18.61 3.16
C GLU A 9 -13.57 17.16 2.77
N VAL A 10 -12.74 16.48 3.57
CA VAL A 10 -12.24 15.13 3.27
C VAL A 10 -13.21 14.03 3.71
N ASP A 11 -14.14 14.31 4.63
CA ASP A 11 -15.07 13.33 5.24
C ASP A 11 -16.49 13.34 4.65
N VAL A 12 -16.71 14.05 3.53
CA VAL A 12 -18.07 14.31 3.03
C VAL A 12 -18.66 13.13 2.26
N ASP A 13 -17.81 12.29 1.65
CA ASP A 13 -18.25 11.09 0.95
C ASP A 13 -17.97 9.83 1.80
N PRO A 14 -18.99 9.21 2.40
CA PRO A 14 -18.80 8.01 3.24
C PRO A 14 -18.31 6.78 2.44
N GLY A 15 -18.27 6.87 1.11
CA GLY A 15 -17.71 5.86 0.22
C GLY A 15 -16.19 5.92 0.10
N VAL A 16 -15.52 7.02 0.49
CA VAL A 16 -14.04 7.10 0.45
C VAL A 16 -13.37 6.17 1.47
N HIS A 17 -14.08 5.86 2.56
CA HIS A 17 -13.65 4.90 3.58
C HIS A 17 -14.05 3.46 3.25
N ARG A 18 -14.76 3.25 2.14
CA ARG A 18 -15.02 1.91 1.63
C ARG A 18 -13.73 1.39 1.04
N ALA A 19 -13.23 0.28 1.57
CA ALA A 19 -12.14 -0.46 0.94
C ALA A 19 -12.56 -0.81 -0.51
N THR A 20 -11.98 -0.09 -1.47
CA THR A 20 -12.16 -0.32 -2.91
C THR A 20 -11.02 -1.17 -3.47
N GLU A 21 -9.94 -1.30 -2.72
CA GLU A 21 -8.75 -2.05 -3.09
C GLU A 21 -8.94 -3.53 -2.81
N THR A 22 -8.30 -4.34 -3.64
CA THR A 22 -8.18 -5.79 -3.39
C THR A 22 -7.36 -5.98 -2.13
N ASP A 23 -7.66 -7.04 -1.38
CA ASP A 23 -6.90 -7.45 -0.21
C ASP A 23 -5.38 -7.38 -0.49
N GLU A 24 -4.69 -6.55 0.30
CA GLU A 24 -3.28 -6.23 0.09
C GLU A 24 -2.43 -7.50 0.08
N GLU A 25 -2.73 -8.46 0.96
CA GLU A 25 -2.01 -9.72 1.03
C GLU A 25 -2.16 -10.53 -0.26
N GLN A 26 -3.37 -10.61 -0.83
CA GLN A 26 -3.57 -11.27 -2.12
C GLN A 26 -2.83 -10.58 -3.26
N VAL A 27 -2.79 -9.25 -3.28
CA VAL A 27 -2.02 -8.48 -4.27
C VAL A 27 -0.53 -8.77 -4.12
N LEU A 28 0.00 -8.70 -2.91
CA LEU A 28 1.42 -8.93 -2.62
C LEU A 28 1.84 -10.36 -2.96
N ARG A 29 1.02 -11.37 -2.64
CA ARG A 29 1.26 -12.77 -3.03
C ARG A 29 1.28 -12.97 -4.54
N GLY A 30 0.39 -12.29 -5.27
CA GLY A 30 0.35 -12.35 -6.74
C GLY A 30 1.58 -11.73 -7.40
N LEU A 31 2.15 -10.67 -6.81
CA LEU A 31 3.29 -9.93 -7.36
C LEU A 31 4.64 -10.53 -6.96
N TYR A 32 4.78 -10.98 -5.72
CA TYR A 32 6.07 -11.34 -5.12
C TYR A 32 6.14 -12.80 -4.64
N GLY A 33 5.04 -13.56 -4.72
CA GLY A 33 4.96 -14.91 -4.19
C GLY A 33 4.73 -14.94 -2.68
N GLU A 34 5.09 -16.05 -2.02
CA GLU A 34 4.92 -16.17 -0.58
C GLU A 34 5.92 -15.28 0.19
N PRO A 35 5.51 -14.69 1.32
CA PRO A 35 6.43 -13.93 2.16
C PRO A 35 7.48 -14.85 2.80
N ASP A 36 8.63 -14.26 3.17
CA ASP A 36 9.64 -14.97 3.94
C ASP A 36 9.19 -15.26 5.39
N ALA A 37 10.03 -15.95 6.18
CA ALA A 37 9.71 -16.31 7.56
C ALA A 37 9.47 -15.10 8.50
N ALA A 38 9.89 -13.89 8.08
CA ALA A 38 9.61 -12.65 8.79
C ALA A 38 8.34 -11.93 8.27
N GLY A 39 7.63 -12.51 7.31
CA GLY A 39 6.45 -11.93 6.68
C GLY A 39 6.77 -10.92 5.57
N ILE A 40 8.01 -10.88 5.08
CA ILE A 40 8.43 -9.89 4.07
C ILE A 40 8.30 -10.48 2.66
N PHE A 41 7.56 -9.79 1.81
CA PHE A 41 7.49 -10.07 0.38
C PHE A 41 8.75 -9.54 -0.31
N ARG A 42 9.63 -10.45 -0.74
CA ARG A 42 10.81 -10.14 -1.55
C ARG A 42 10.57 -10.75 -2.91
N GLY A 43 10.47 -9.92 -3.95
CA GLY A 43 10.31 -10.42 -5.32
C GLY A 43 11.36 -11.46 -5.70
N GLU A 44 11.06 -12.24 -6.74
CA GLU A 44 11.85 -13.37 -7.22
C GLU A 44 13.34 -13.04 -7.47
N ASP A 45 13.65 -11.74 -7.60
CA ASP A 45 14.99 -11.24 -7.86
C ASP A 45 15.94 -11.33 -6.67
N GLY A 46 15.47 -11.48 -5.42
CA GLY A 46 16.23 -11.82 -4.20
C GLY A 46 17.54 -11.06 -3.92
N THR A 47 17.89 -10.09 -4.74
CA THR A 47 19.12 -9.35 -4.79
C THR A 47 18.71 -7.95 -4.43
N GLY A 48 19.13 -7.50 -3.25
CA GLY A 48 18.89 -6.14 -2.76
C GLY A 48 19.61 -5.11 -3.64
N ARG A 49 19.18 -4.97 -4.90
CA ARG A 49 19.56 -3.86 -5.74
C ARG A 49 18.64 -2.71 -5.38
N GLU A 50 18.96 -2.11 -4.24
CA GLU A 50 18.46 -0.79 -3.87
C GLU A 50 18.59 0.11 -5.09
N GLY A 51 17.46 0.66 -5.54
CA GLY A 51 17.40 1.57 -6.65
C GLY A 51 18.34 2.74 -6.37
N SER A 52 19.47 2.75 -7.06
CA SER A 52 20.34 3.92 -7.11
C SER A 52 19.64 4.95 -7.99
N VAL A 53 19.11 6.00 -7.35
CA VAL A 53 18.75 7.28 -7.98
C VAL A 53 19.58 8.38 -7.36
#